data_AF-A0A817CMB9-F1
#
_entry.id   AF-A0A817CMB9-F1
#
_cell.length_a   1.000
_cell.length_b   1.000
_cell.length_c   1.000
_cell.angle_alpha   90.00
_cell.angle_beta   90.00
_cell.angle_gamma   90.00
#
_symmetry.space_group_name_H-M   'P 1'
#
loop_
_entity.id
_entity.type
_entity.pdbx_description
1 polymer ?
#
loop_
_entity_poly.entity_id
_entity_poly.type
_entity_poly.pdbx_seq_one_letter_code
_entity_poly.pdbx_strand_id
1 'polypeptide(L)'
;MMNISTRCQGAFIGHAIASQYDPSTLMALNVSESLLECQKFDGPDILSRHLYLYHTKKCEIGEITKFIYQELIKRNGSQSTLTLENFRFDQSMIDEIVKLADEKFDGHTAACSPAQRSYPLAFCQYISDDDLFDFTMLEAKLTHYSPIAGQVAGIINLNFFFRRKVHPWSS
;
A
#
# COMPACT_ATOMS: atom_id res chain seq x y z
N MET A 1 15.15 -26.42 -5.33
CA MET A 1 14.77 -25.30 -6.22
C MET A 1 13.77 -24.43 -5.46
N MET A 2 14.05 -23.14 -5.27
CA MET A 2 13.15 -22.25 -4.53
C MET A 2 11.95 -21.87 -5.42
N ASN A 3 10.75 -22.33 -5.08
CA ASN A 3 9.54 -22.06 -5.86
C ASN A 3 9.00 -20.64 -5.57
N ILE A 4 8.05 -20.16 -6.40
CA ILE A 4 7.46 -18.81 -6.27
C ILE A 4 6.87 -18.58 -4.87
N SER A 5 6.24 -19.61 -4.28
CA SER A 5 5.67 -19.53 -2.94
C SER A 5 6.75 -19.25 -1.89
N THR A 6 7.89 -19.94 -1.92
CA THR A 6 9.01 -19.69 -1.01
C THR A 6 9.57 -18.27 -1.16
N ARG A 7 9.60 -17.72 -2.40
CA ARG A 7 10.08 -16.35 -2.64
C ARG A 7 9.11 -15.29 -2.11
N CYS A 8 7.82 -15.51 -2.30
CA CYS A 8 6.77 -14.66 -1.73
C CYS A 8 6.84 -14.68 -0.19
N GLN A 9 6.89 -15.86 0.41
CA GLN A 9 7.07 -16.02 1.85
C GLN A 9 8.34 -15.33 2.36
N GLY A 10 9.45 -15.50 1.65
CA GLY A 10 10.72 -14.83 1.98
C GLY A 10 10.63 -13.31 1.93
N ALA A 11 9.88 -12.73 0.99
CA ALA A 11 9.65 -11.29 0.94
C ALA A 11 8.90 -10.78 2.17
N PHE A 12 7.78 -11.44 2.54
CA PHE A 12 7.00 -11.08 3.73
C PHE A 12 7.80 -11.24 5.02
N ILE A 13 8.46 -12.39 5.21
CA ILE A 13 9.26 -12.67 6.41
C ILE A 13 10.44 -11.71 6.50
N GLY A 14 11.15 -11.49 5.39
CA GLY A 14 12.28 -10.58 5.33
C GLY A 14 11.88 -9.14 5.66
N HIS A 15 10.73 -8.68 5.14
CA HIS A 15 10.19 -7.36 5.48
C HIS A 15 9.79 -7.28 6.95
N ALA A 16 9.06 -8.27 7.48
CA ALA A 16 8.67 -8.29 8.89
C ALA A 16 9.88 -8.22 9.84
N ILE A 17 10.95 -8.97 9.52
CA ILE A 17 12.21 -8.94 10.30
C ILE A 17 12.88 -7.57 10.18
N ALA A 18 13.05 -7.05 8.97
CA ALA A 18 13.76 -5.79 8.74
C ALA A 18 13.03 -4.57 9.33
N SER A 19 11.70 -4.59 9.28
CA SER A 19 10.84 -3.54 9.84
C SER A 19 10.60 -3.69 11.33
N GLN A 20 11.05 -4.78 11.96
CA GLN A 20 10.70 -5.12 13.35
C GLN A 20 9.17 -5.14 13.57
N TYR A 21 8.44 -5.67 12.60
CA TYR A 21 6.98 -5.78 12.61
C TYR A 21 6.26 -4.41 12.69
N ASP A 22 6.83 -3.38 12.04
CA ASP A 22 6.19 -2.08 11.96
C ASP A 22 4.87 -2.12 11.14
N PRO A 23 4.10 -1.02 11.13
CA PRO A 23 2.82 -0.98 10.43
C PRO A 23 2.90 -1.23 8.92
N SER A 24 4.06 -1.03 8.28
CA SER A 24 4.21 -1.29 6.84
C SER A 24 4.03 -2.76 6.48
N THR A 25 4.40 -3.69 7.38
CA THR A 25 4.14 -5.13 7.19
C THR A 25 2.63 -5.42 7.21
N LEU A 26 1.90 -4.81 8.15
CA LEU A 26 0.44 -4.96 8.25
C LEU A 26 -0.28 -4.30 7.07
N MET A 27 0.24 -3.17 6.57
CA MET A 27 -0.29 -2.55 5.36
C MET A 27 -0.04 -3.41 4.11
N ALA A 28 1.11 -4.09 4.01
CA ALA A 28 1.33 -5.05 2.94
C ALA A 28 0.33 -6.23 3.01
N LEU A 29 0.00 -6.71 4.21
CA LEU A 29 -1.07 -7.71 4.37
C LEU A 29 -2.42 -7.17 3.88
N ASN A 30 -2.79 -5.93 4.21
CA ASN A 30 -4.02 -5.31 3.70
C ASN A 30 -4.04 -5.26 2.15
N VAL A 31 -2.90 -4.96 1.50
CA VAL A 31 -2.80 -5.02 0.03
C VAL A 31 -3.05 -6.44 -0.45
N SER A 32 -2.44 -7.45 0.17
CA SER A 32 -2.66 -8.86 -0.18
C SER A 32 -4.12 -9.30 -0.02
N GLU A 33 -4.76 -8.95 1.09
CA GLU A 33 -6.14 -9.33 1.36
C GLU A 33 -7.10 -8.69 0.33
N SER A 34 -6.90 -7.40 0.01
CA SER A 34 -7.67 -6.72 -1.03
C SER A 34 -7.51 -7.41 -2.40
N LEU A 35 -6.27 -7.72 -2.81
CA LEU A 35 -6.02 -8.42 -4.07
C LEU A 35 -6.64 -9.82 -4.12
N LEU A 36 -6.66 -10.52 -2.97
CA LEU A 36 -7.26 -11.86 -2.86
C LEU A 36 -8.78 -11.80 -2.95
N GLU A 37 -9.42 -10.89 -2.21
CA GLU A 37 -10.87 -10.77 -2.11
C GLU A 37 -11.48 -10.11 -3.35
N CYS A 38 -10.87 -9.04 -3.86
CA CYS A 38 -11.37 -8.31 -5.03
C CYS A 38 -10.97 -8.97 -6.37
N GLN A 39 -9.95 -9.85 -6.37
CA GLN A 39 -9.38 -10.47 -7.57
C GLN A 39 -8.95 -9.47 -8.66
N LYS A 40 -8.60 -8.25 -8.23
CA LYS A 40 -8.14 -7.13 -9.06
C LYS A 40 -7.48 -6.09 -8.16
N PHE A 41 -6.83 -5.10 -8.74
CA PHE A 41 -6.46 -3.90 -8.01
C PHE A 41 -7.71 -3.08 -7.65
N ASP A 42 -7.91 -2.82 -6.35
CA ASP A 42 -8.98 -1.97 -5.83
C ASP A 42 -8.39 -1.00 -4.79
N GLY A 43 -8.00 0.19 -5.25
CA GLY A 43 -7.40 1.22 -4.41
C GLY A 43 -8.27 1.65 -3.22
N PRO A 44 -9.56 1.96 -3.42
CA PRO A 44 -10.50 2.23 -2.34
C PRO A 44 -10.58 1.11 -1.28
N ASP A 45 -10.58 -0.15 -1.70
CA ASP A 45 -10.56 -1.29 -0.78
C ASP A 45 -9.25 -1.40 0.02
N ILE A 46 -8.10 -1.21 -0.64
CA ILE A 46 -6.79 -1.19 0.02
C ILE A 46 -6.75 -0.10 1.10
N LEU A 47 -7.20 1.11 0.76
CA LEU A 47 -7.20 2.25 1.68
C LEU A 47 -8.16 2.04 2.84
N SER A 48 -9.35 1.47 2.61
CA SER A 48 -10.32 1.21 3.68
C SER A 48 -9.74 0.27 4.74
N ARG A 49 -9.01 -0.77 4.32
CA ARG A 49 -8.30 -1.69 5.23
C ARG A 49 -7.19 -0.99 6.01
N HIS A 50 -6.45 -0.10 5.36
CA HIS A 50 -5.42 0.69 6.03
C HIS A 50 -6.00 1.63 7.09
N LEU A 51 -7.10 2.31 6.77
CA LEU A 51 -7.82 3.19 7.69
C LEU A 51 -8.40 2.42 8.87
N TYR A 52 -9.02 1.26 8.61
CA TYR A 52 -9.54 0.39 9.65
C TYR A 52 -8.45 -0.10 10.60
N LEU A 53 -7.29 -0.50 10.05
CA LEU A 53 -6.11 -0.85 10.85
C LEU A 53 -5.64 0.32 11.72
N TYR A 54 -5.49 1.51 11.13
CA TYR A 54 -5.07 2.71 11.86
C TYR A 54 -6.05 3.07 12.99
N HIS A 55 -7.34 3.02 12.71
CA HIS A 55 -8.39 3.33 13.67
C HIS A 55 -8.40 2.34 14.85
N THR A 56 -8.27 1.04 14.58
CA THR A 56 -8.41 -0.01 15.59
C THR A 56 -7.13 -0.29 16.39
N LYS A 57 -5.96 -0.18 15.77
CA LYS A 57 -4.67 -0.51 16.40
C LYS A 57 -3.87 0.71 16.84
N LYS A 58 -4.27 1.93 16.43
CA LYS A 58 -3.52 3.18 16.66
C LYS A 58 -2.03 3.03 16.31
N CYS A 59 -1.75 2.39 15.19
CA CYS A 59 -0.39 2.15 14.73
C CYS A 59 0.35 3.46 14.44
N GLU A 60 1.66 3.48 14.67
CA GLU A 60 2.50 4.63 14.37
C GLU A 60 2.76 4.72 12.87
N ILE A 61 2.17 5.72 12.23
CA ILE A 61 2.29 5.97 10.80
C ILE A 61 2.89 7.35 10.55
N GLY A 62 3.58 7.50 9.41
CA GLY A 62 4.20 8.75 9.01
C GLY A 62 3.19 9.91 8.93
N GLU A 63 3.67 11.14 9.13
CA GLU A 63 2.85 12.33 9.31
C GLU A 63 1.89 12.62 8.14
N ILE A 64 2.35 12.37 6.90
CA ILE A 64 1.55 12.55 5.69
C ILE A 64 0.35 11.59 5.69
N THR A 65 0.62 10.28 5.85
CA THR A 65 -0.41 9.25 5.92
C THR A 65 -1.36 9.49 7.11
N LYS A 66 -0.81 9.91 8.25
CA LYS A 66 -1.58 10.25 9.45
C LYS A 66 -2.57 11.38 9.18
N PHE A 67 -2.12 12.45 8.52
CA PHE A 67 -2.98 13.56 8.16
C PHE A 67 -4.14 13.10 7.25
N ILE A 68 -3.82 12.35 6.19
CA ILE A 68 -4.83 11.82 5.26
C ILE A 68 -5.87 10.99 5.99
N TYR A 69 -5.44 10.08 6.87
CA TYR A 69 -6.35 9.22 7.61
C TYR A 69 -7.24 10.01 8.56
N GLN A 70 -6.69 11.02 9.23
CA GLN A 70 -7.48 11.88 10.10
C GLN A 70 -8.52 12.70 9.34
N GLU A 71 -8.19 13.22 8.15
CA GLU A 71 -9.15 13.94 7.32
C GLU A 71 -10.27 13.03 6.79
N LEU A 72 -9.93 11.82 6.34
CA LEU A 72 -10.94 10.83 5.92
C LEU A 72 -11.86 10.40 7.07
N ILE A 73 -11.29 10.15 8.26
CA ILE A 73 -12.07 9.83 9.47
C ILE A 73 -13.02 10.98 9.83
N LYS A 74 -12.59 12.24 9.75
CA LYS A 74 -13.45 13.40 10.01
C LYS A 74 -14.64 13.44 9.03
N ARG A 75 -14.42 13.12 7.75
CA ARG A 75 -15.47 13.09 6.72
C ARG A 75 -16.49 11.97 6.93
N ASN A 76 -16.09 10.88 7.57
CA ASN A 76 -16.98 9.76 7.90
C ASN A 76 -18.03 10.10 8.99
N GLY A 77 -17.81 11.18 9.74
CA GLY A 77 -18.65 11.59 10.86
C GLY A 77 -18.46 10.74 12.12
N SER A 78 -19.19 11.08 13.18
CA SER A 78 -19.18 10.31 14.43
C SER A 78 -20.17 9.15 14.37
N GLN A 79 -19.67 7.93 14.28
CA GLN A 79 -20.45 6.70 14.45
C GLN A 79 -19.95 5.92 15.66
N SER A 80 -20.88 5.30 16.40
CA SER A 80 -20.57 4.51 17.60
C SER A 80 -19.92 3.16 17.31
N THR A 81 -19.99 2.68 16.06
CA THR A 81 -19.36 1.43 15.62
C THR A 81 -18.92 1.59 14.17
N LEU A 82 -17.61 1.54 13.92
CA LEU A 82 -17.02 1.63 12.59
C LEU A 82 -16.57 0.24 12.14
N THR A 83 -17.06 -0.17 10.98
CA THR A 83 -16.69 -1.38 10.24
C THR A 83 -15.81 -1.02 9.05
N LEU A 84 -15.25 -2.01 8.36
CA LEU A 84 -14.45 -1.80 7.15
C LEU A 84 -15.21 -1.00 6.08
N GLU A 85 -16.49 -1.31 5.87
CA GLU A 85 -17.36 -0.64 4.90
C GLU A 85 -17.52 0.85 5.19
N ASN A 86 -17.45 1.24 6.46
CA ASN A 86 -17.51 2.65 6.82
C ASN A 86 -16.27 3.42 6.32
N PHE A 87 -15.14 2.76 6.06
CA PHE A 87 -13.92 3.40 5.58
C PHE A 87 -13.76 3.34 4.07
N ARG A 88 -14.80 2.94 3.32
CA ARG A 88 -14.75 2.93 1.86
C ARG A 88 -15.13 4.31 1.32
N PHE A 89 -14.16 4.95 0.68
CA PHE A 89 -14.32 6.27 0.08
C PHE A 89 -14.19 6.20 -1.44
N ASP A 90 -14.89 7.07 -2.15
CA ASP A 90 -14.73 7.21 -3.60
C ASP A 90 -13.33 7.71 -3.94
N GLN A 91 -12.78 7.25 -5.06
CA GLN A 91 -11.44 7.64 -5.52
C GLN A 91 -11.26 9.16 -5.61
N SER A 92 -12.28 9.88 -6.06
CA SER A 92 -12.24 11.35 -6.15
C SER A 92 -12.03 12.02 -4.80
N MET A 93 -12.61 11.49 -3.73
CA MET A 93 -12.42 11.98 -2.38
C MET A 93 -11.02 11.68 -1.85
N ILE A 94 -10.51 10.49 -2.16
CA ILE A 94 -9.13 10.08 -1.82
C ILE A 94 -8.14 11.05 -2.48
N ASP A 95 -8.30 11.29 -3.78
CA ASP A 95 -7.43 12.18 -4.56
C ASP A 95 -7.46 13.62 -4.02
N GLU A 96 -8.63 14.13 -3.63
CA GLU A 96 -8.78 15.44 -3.02
C GLU A 96 -8.01 15.56 -1.71
N ILE A 97 -8.12 14.58 -0.81
CA ILE A 97 -7.44 14.60 0.49
C ILE A 97 -5.94 14.41 0.34
N VAL A 98 -5.49 13.54 -0.58
CA VAL A 98 -4.06 13.34 -0.85
C VAL A 98 -3.45 14.62 -1.41
N LYS A 99 -4.16 15.34 -2.29
CA LYS A 99 -3.74 16.65 -2.78
C LYS A 99 -3.69 17.70 -1.65
N LEU A 100 -4.71 17.73 -0.78
CA LEU A 100 -4.72 18.61 0.39
C LEU A 100 -3.52 18.35 1.32
N ALA A 101 -3.13 17.07 1.48
CA ALA A 101 -1.93 16.72 2.22
C ALA A 101 -0.69 17.27 1.54
N ASP A 102 -0.55 17.14 0.23
CA ASP A 102 0.58 17.68 -0.52
C ASP A 102 0.72 19.19 -0.37
N GLU A 103 -0.38 19.92 -0.50
CA GLU A 103 -0.43 21.37 -0.28
C GLU A 103 -0.05 21.74 1.17
N LYS A 104 -0.51 20.96 2.16
CA LYS A 104 -0.18 21.17 3.58
C LYS A 104 1.30 20.97 3.90
N PHE A 105 1.96 20.05 3.19
CA PHE A 105 3.36 19.70 3.40
C PHE A 105 4.27 20.34 2.32
N ASP A 106 3.85 21.44 1.69
CA ASP A 106 4.62 22.20 0.70
C ASP A 106 5.19 21.35 -0.46
N GLY A 107 4.46 20.31 -0.87
CA GLY A 107 4.89 19.37 -1.91
C GLY A 107 5.91 18.32 -1.46
N HIS A 108 6.28 18.29 -0.18
CA HIS A 108 7.25 17.35 0.39
C HIS A 108 6.61 16.01 0.79
N THR A 109 5.82 15.42 -0.12
CA THR A 109 5.13 14.13 0.11
C THR A 109 5.81 12.92 -0.54
N ALA A 110 7.10 13.00 -0.87
CA ALA A 110 7.85 11.93 -1.52
C ALA A 110 8.42 10.87 -0.55
N ALA A 111 7.67 10.53 0.51
CA ALA A 111 8.13 9.58 1.54
C ALA A 111 8.10 8.11 1.07
N CYS A 112 8.84 7.25 1.78
CA CYS A 112 9.11 5.87 1.36
C CYS A 112 8.00 4.86 1.65
N SER A 113 6.96 5.24 2.40
CA SER A 113 5.96 4.27 2.88
C SER A 113 5.25 3.47 1.77
N PRO A 114 4.98 3.99 0.55
CA PRO A 114 4.42 3.18 -0.53
C PRO A 114 5.36 2.06 -0.98
N ALA A 115 6.66 2.32 -1.05
CA ALA A 115 7.64 1.34 -1.49
C ALA A 115 7.78 0.17 -0.51
N GLN A 116 7.48 0.40 0.77
CA GLN A 116 7.56 -0.62 1.81
C GLN A 116 6.34 -1.56 1.81
N ARG A 117 5.16 -1.11 1.37
CA ARG A 117 3.91 -1.88 1.50
C ARG A 117 3.33 -2.45 0.20
N SER A 118 3.74 -1.93 -0.95
CA SER A 118 3.12 -2.26 -2.25
C SER A 118 3.63 -3.54 -2.90
N TYR A 119 4.73 -4.14 -2.39
CA TYR A 119 5.34 -5.34 -2.97
C TYR A 119 4.42 -6.56 -3.21
N PRO A 120 3.26 -6.73 -2.52
CA PRO A 120 2.33 -7.80 -2.86
C PRO A 120 1.78 -7.72 -4.30
N LEU A 121 1.75 -6.52 -4.91
CA LEU A 121 1.33 -6.35 -6.31
C LEU A 121 2.20 -7.19 -7.26
N ALA A 122 3.51 -7.26 -7.01
CA ALA A 122 4.46 -8.04 -7.81
C ALA A 122 4.24 -9.56 -7.76
N PHE A 123 3.51 -10.06 -6.76
CA PHE A 123 3.19 -11.47 -6.58
C PHE A 123 1.76 -11.83 -7.00
N CYS A 124 0.93 -10.84 -7.31
CA CYS A 124 -0.47 -11.04 -7.68
C CYS A 124 -0.60 -11.67 -9.07
N GLN A 125 -1.50 -12.63 -9.23
CA GLN A 125 -1.82 -13.25 -10.52
C GLN A 125 -2.85 -12.45 -11.33
N TYR A 126 -3.59 -11.56 -10.69
CA TYR A 126 -4.64 -10.74 -11.31
C TYR A 126 -4.11 -9.43 -11.88
N ILE A 127 -2.82 -9.15 -11.69
CA ILE A 127 -2.12 -8.00 -12.24
C ILE A 127 -1.22 -8.49 -13.36
N SER A 128 -1.38 -7.92 -14.55
CA SER A 128 -0.49 -8.22 -15.67
C SER A 128 0.89 -7.61 -15.42
N ASP A 129 1.90 -8.17 -16.06
CA ASP A 129 3.26 -7.68 -15.91
C ASP A 129 3.43 -6.26 -16.48
N ASP A 130 2.65 -5.93 -17.52
CA ASP A 130 2.66 -4.62 -18.17
C ASP A 130 1.98 -3.55 -17.28
N ASP A 131 0.96 -3.94 -16.50
CA ASP A 131 0.23 -3.02 -15.62
C ASP A 131 0.86 -2.85 -14.23
N LEU A 132 1.87 -3.66 -13.88
CA LEU A 132 2.43 -3.69 -12.52
C LEU A 132 2.95 -2.33 -12.06
N PHE A 133 3.66 -1.61 -12.94
CA PHE A 133 4.20 -0.30 -12.60
C PHE A 133 3.07 0.70 -12.35
N ASP A 134 2.04 0.71 -13.21
CA ASP A 134 0.93 1.63 -13.13
C ASP A 134 0.05 1.36 -11.90
N PHE A 135 -0.24 0.10 -11.57
CA PHE A 135 -0.96 -0.22 -10.34
C PHE A 135 -0.15 0.12 -9.08
N THR A 136 1.17 0.03 -9.14
CA THR A 136 2.01 0.47 -8.02
C THR A 136 1.99 1.99 -7.85
N MET A 137 1.98 2.74 -8.94
CA MET A 137 1.79 4.19 -8.91
C MET A 137 0.42 4.56 -8.32
N LEU A 138 -0.64 3.82 -8.69
CA LEU A 138 -1.99 4.01 -8.15
C LEU A 138 -2.08 3.67 -6.66
N GLU A 139 -1.41 2.61 -6.21
CA GLU A 139 -1.32 2.27 -4.78
C GLU A 139 -0.65 3.40 -4.00
N ALA A 140 0.48 3.92 -4.50
CA ALA A 140 1.19 4.99 -3.82
C ALA A 140 0.33 6.26 -3.68
N LYS A 141 -0.45 6.58 -4.73
CA LYS A 141 -1.39 7.71 -4.77
C LYS A 141 -2.50 7.65 -3.72
N LEU A 142 -2.76 6.50 -3.10
CA LEU A 142 -3.72 6.41 -1.99
C LEU A 142 -3.29 7.23 -0.77
N THR A 143 -1.99 7.54 -0.65
CA THR A 143 -1.45 8.27 0.51
C THR A 143 -0.39 9.32 0.15
N HIS A 144 0.14 9.35 -1.07
CA HIS A 144 1.23 10.25 -1.47
C HIS A 144 0.91 10.86 -2.84
N TYR A 145 0.82 12.20 -2.92
CA TYR A 145 0.57 12.89 -4.19
C TYR A 145 1.81 12.86 -5.10
N SER A 146 3.00 12.92 -4.49
CA SER A 146 4.26 12.99 -5.21
C SER A 146 4.44 11.80 -6.18
N PRO A 147 4.68 12.06 -7.48
CA PRO A 147 4.95 10.99 -8.45
C PRO A 147 6.24 10.22 -8.13
N ILE A 148 7.18 10.84 -7.41
CA ILE A 148 8.45 10.19 -7.02
C ILE A 148 8.18 9.02 -6.06
N ALA A 149 7.26 9.18 -5.10
CA ALA A 149 6.89 8.10 -4.18
C ALA A 149 6.34 6.89 -4.95
N GLY A 150 5.49 7.14 -5.95
CA GLY A 150 4.97 6.10 -6.84
C GLY A 150 6.07 5.45 -7.69
N GLN A 151 6.95 6.25 -8.30
CA GLN A 151 8.01 5.73 -9.18
C GLN A 151 8.97 4.83 -8.41
N VAL A 152 9.38 5.25 -7.22
CA VAL A 152 10.25 4.44 -6.35
C VAL A 152 9.54 3.14 -5.95
N ALA A 153 8.26 3.21 -5.55
CA ALA A 153 7.49 2.00 -5.26
C ALA A 153 7.39 1.06 -6.46
N GLY A 154 7.17 1.61 -7.67
CA GLY A 154 7.12 0.86 -8.93
C GLY A 154 8.43 0.14 -9.22
N ILE A 155 9.57 0.83 -9.08
CA ILE A 155 10.91 0.22 -9.25
C ILE A 155 11.12 -0.91 -8.25
N ILE A 156 10.72 -0.74 -6.99
CA ILE A 156 10.83 -1.79 -5.96
C ILE A 156 9.94 -2.99 -6.32
N ASN A 157 8.72 -2.78 -6.80
CA ASN A 157 7.83 -3.85 -7.24
C ASN A 157 8.38 -4.61 -8.45
N LEU A 158 8.96 -3.90 -9.41
CA LEU A 158 9.66 -4.53 -10.54
C LEU A 158 10.82 -5.41 -10.06
N ASN A 159 11.56 -4.98 -9.03
CA ASN A 159 12.61 -5.83 -8.42
C ASN A 159 12.04 -7.12 -7.82
N PHE A 160 10.91 -7.05 -7.10
CA PHE A 160 10.23 -8.25 -6.60
C PHE A 160 9.72 -9.15 -7.73
N PHE A 161 9.20 -8.55 -8.80
CA PHE A 161 8.73 -9.26 -9.99
C PHE A 161 9.86 -9.98 -10.73
N PHE A 162 11.00 -9.33 -10.97
CA PHE A 162 12.16 -10.00 -11.57
C PHE A 162 12.68 -11.11 -10.66
N ARG A 163 12.72 -10.86 -9.35
CA ARG A 163 13.03 -11.89 -8.36
C ARG A 163 11.96 -12.97 -8.27
N ARG A 164 10.75 -12.81 -8.81
CA ARG A 164 9.77 -13.89 -8.99
C ARG A 164 10.11 -14.75 -10.21
N LYS A 165 10.51 -14.12 -11.33
CA LYS A 165 10.72 -14.79 -12.63
C LYS A 165 12.08 -15.45 -12.83
N VAL A 166 13.16 -14.93 -12.24
CA VAL A 166 14.52 -15.38 -12.55
C VAL A 166 14.87 -16.67 -11.78
N HIS A 167 15.21 -17.77 -12.48
CA HIS A 167 15.77 -19.00 -11.87
C HIS A 167 16.99 -18.69 -10.98
N PRO A 168 17.30 -19.50 -9.94
CA PRO A 168 18.19 -19.10 -8.85
C PRO A 168 19.56 -18.64 -9.38
N TRP A 169 20.08 -17.58 -8.75
CA TRP A 169 21.47 -17.17 -8.89
C TRP A 169 22.35 -18.40 -8.68
N SER A 170 23.02 -18.85 -9.74
CA SER A 170 24.16 -19.74 -9.62
C SER A 170 25.30 -18.89 -9.02
N SER A 171 25.35 -18.85 -7.70
CA SER A 171 26.59 -18.56 -6.96
C SER A 171 27.47 -19.79 -6.97
#